data_AF-A0A960NK29-F1
#
_entry.id   AF-A0A960NK29-F1
#
_cell.length_a   1.000
_cell.length_b   1.000
_cell.length_c   1.000
_cell.angle_alpha   90.00
_cell.angle_beta   90.00
_cell.angle_gamma   90.00
#
_symmetry.space_group_name_H-M   'P 1'
#
loop_
_entity.id
_entity.type
_entity.pdbx_description
1 polymer ?
#
loop_
_entity_poly.entity_id
_entity_poly.type
_entity_poly.pdbx_seq_one_letter_code
_entity_poly.pdbx_strand_id
1 'polypeptide(L)' 'DGYRLGYGGGHFDRLLSRTEAVRIGLCFDGQRTHTLPREPHDMPMHLLITESGVREITGDTAAHPRPEGDPS' A
#
# COMPACT_ATOMS: atom_id res chain seq x y z
N ASP A 1 6.27 1.43 6.96
CA ASP A 1 6.06 0.01 6.60
C ASP A 1 4.90 -0.21 5.62
N GLY A 2 3.98 0.74 5.44
CA GLY A 2 3.01 0.70 4.31
C GLY A 2 1.92 -0.37 4.42
N TYR A 3 1.81 -1.03 5.57
CA TYR A 3 0.70 -1.93 5.86
C TYR A 3 -0.58 -1.15 6.07
N ARG A 4 -1.71 -1.78 5.72
CA ARG A 4 -3.06 -1.23 5.89
C ARG A 4 -3.83 -2.09 6.88
N LEU A 5 -4.69 -1.48 7.68
CA LEU A 5 -5.67 -2.21 8.47
C LEU A 5 -7.00 -2.23 7.72
N GLY A 6 -7.41 -3.40 7.27
CA GLY A 6 -8.72 -3.59 6.64
C GLY A 6 -9.86 -3.68 7.68
N TYR A 7 -11.10 -3.62 7.22
CA TYR A 7 -12.30 -3.80 8.05
C TYR A 7 -12.56 -5.27 8.48
N GLY A 8 -11.56 -6.15 8.44
CA GLY A 8 -11.68 -7.56 8.88
C GLY A 8 -12.36 -8.53 7.91
N GLY A 9 -12.59 -8.14 6.65
CA GLY A 9 -13.29 -8.98 5.66
C GLY A 9 -12.40 -9.87 4.75
N GLY A 10 -11.07 -9.75 4.81
CA GLY A 10 -10.13 -10.55 4.01
C GLY A 10 -10.26 -10.44 2.48
N HIS A 11 -11.12 -9.54 1.99
CA HIS A 11 -11.51 -9.49 0.57
C HIS A 11 -10.38 -8.99 -0.32
N PHE A 12 -9.64 -7.99 0.18
CA PHE A 12 -8.49 -7.43 -0.49
C PHE A 12 -7.27 -8.33 -0.41
N ASP A 13 -7.05 -9.08 0.68
CA ASP A 13 -5.83 -9.90 0.83
C ASP A 13 -5.81 -11.07 -0.15
N ARG A 14 -6.98 -11.64 -0.46
CA ARG A 14 -7.13 -12.64 -1.53
C ARG A 14 -6.93 -12.06 -2.93
N LEU A 15 -7.32 -10.81 -3.15
CA LEU A 15 -7.13 -10.14 -4.45
C LEU A 15 -5.67 -9.74 -4.65
N LEU A 16 -5.07 -9.15 -3.62
CA LEU A 16 -3.68 -8.68 -3.61
C LEU A 16 -2.69 -9.82 -3.72
N SER A 17 -2.96 -10.98 -3.11
CA SER A 17 -2.12 -12.18 -3.26
C SER A 17 -2.13 -12.81 -4.65
N ARG A 18 -3.05 -12.40 -5.53
CA ARG A 18 -3.21 -12.96 -6.89
C ARG A 18 -2.83 -11.99 -8.00
N THR A 19 -2.24 -10.84 -7.65
CA THR A 19 -1.91 -9.79 -8.60
C THR A 19 -0.52 -9.22 -8.35
N GLU A 20 0.17 -8.88 -9.43
CA GLU A 20 1.44 -8.15 -9.42
C GLU A 20 1.21 -6.63 -9.65
N ALA A 21 -0.05 -6.19 -9.63
CA ALA A 21 -0.40 -4.79 -9.84
C ALA A 21 0.17 -3.87 -8.76
N VAL A 22 0.33 -2.60 -9.12
CA VAL A 22 0.77 -1.58 -8.16
C VAL A 22 -0.26 -1.39 -7.07
N ARG A 23 0.14 -1.72 -5.84
CA ARG A 23 -0.57 -1.45 -4.59
C ARG A 23 -0.33 -0.02 -4.13
N ILE A 24 -1.37 0.82 -4.19
CA ILE A 24 -1.33 2.21 -3.73
C ILE A 24 -2.33 2.37 -2.59
N GLY A 25 -1.85 2.80 -1.43
CA GLY A 25 -2.69 3.19 -0.31
C GLY A 25 -3.09 4.65 -0.41
N LEU A 26 -4.39 4.94 -0.30
CA LEU A 26 -4.92 6.30 -0.19
C LEU A 26 -5.49 6.49 1.21
N CYS A 27 -4.98 7.46 1.97
CA CYS A 27 -5.46 7.74 3.32
C CYS A 27 -5.22 9.20 3.71
N PHE A 28 -5.92 9.68 4.74
CA PHE A 28 -5.61 10.98 5.34
C PHE A 28 -4.34 10.90 6.22
N ASP A 29 -3.64 12.02 6.42
CA ASP A 29 -2.46 12.05 7.27
C ASP A 29 -2.77 11.67 8.72
N GLY A 30 -3.95 12.03 9.22
CA GLY A 30 -4.42 11.65 10.56
C GLY A 30 -4.71 10.15 10.75
N GLN A 31 -4.77 9.37 9.67
CA GLN A 31 -4.98 7.91 9.73
C GLN A 31 -3.66 7.13 9.77
N ARG A 32 -2.52 7.82 9.74
CA ARG A 32 -1.20 7.19 9.84
C ARG A 32 -0.90 6.88 11.30
N THR A 33 -0.47 5.65 11.55
CA THR A 33 -0.01 5.20 12.87
C THR A 33 1.30 4.45 12.72
N HIS A 34 2.14 4.50 13.75
CA HIS A 34 3.39 3.75 13.82
C HIS A 34 3.16 2.26 14.04
N THR A 35 2.01 1.90 14.61
CA THR A 35 1.72 0.54 15.05
C THR A 35 0.39 0.08 14.46
N LEU A 36 0.45 -0.96 13.63
CA LEU A 36 -0.71 -1.71 13.17
C LEU A 36 -0.50 -3.18 13.52
N PRO A 37 -1.56 -3.89 13.99
CA PRO A 37 -1.52 -5.34 14.06
C PRO A 37 -1.31 -5.88 12.64
N ARG A 38 -0.42 -6.86 12.51
CA ARG A 38 -0.07 -7.49 11.23
C ARG A 38 -0.51 -8.94 11.27
N GLU A 39 -1.16 -9.38 10.21
CA GLU A 39 -1.44 -10.77 9.96
C GLU A 39 -0.48 -11.31 8.88
N PRO A 40 -0.19 -12.63 8.85
CA PRO A 40 0.74 -13.22 7.88
C PRO A 40 0.35 -13.02 6.41
N HIS A 41 -0.91 -12.68 6.15
CA HIS A 41 -1.44 -12.42 4.81
C HIS A 41 -1.46 -10.93 4.44
N ASP A 42 -1.06 -10.04 5.36
CA ASP A 42 -0.98 -8.62 5.06
C ASP A 42 0.19 -8.34 4.11
N MET A 43 -0.12 -7.62 3.04
CA MET A 43 0.87 -7.19 2.06
C MET A 43 1.12 -5.68 2.20
N PRO A 44 2.38 -5.22 2.19
CA PRO A 44 2.68 -3.79 2.22
C PRO A 44 2.16 -3.11 0.94
N MET A 45 1.86 -1.81 1.00
CA MET A 45 1.62 -1.01 -0.21
C MET A 45 2.97 -0.58 -0.81
N HIS A 46 3.02 -0.33 -2.12
CA HIS A 46 4.21 0.26 -2.76
C HIS A 46 4.26 1.78 -2.56
N LEU A 47 3.09 2.42 -2.64
CA LEU A 47 2.92 3.87 -2.54
C LEU A 47 1.86 4.22 -1.49
N LEU A 48 2.05 5.35 -0.82
CA LEU A 48 1.07 5.97 0.05
C LEU A 48 0.78 7.38 -0.45
N ILE A 49 -0.48 7.70 -0.70
CA ILE A 49 -0.95 9.01 -1.10
C ILE A 49 -1.77 9.59 0.05
N THR A 50 -1.40 10.80 0.48
CA THR A 50 -2.14 11.62 1.44
C THR A 50 -2.33 13.02 0.89
N GLU A 51 -3.08 13.86 1.60
CA GLU A 51 -3.22 15.28 1.31
C GLU A 51 -1.88 16.04 1.34
N SER A 52 -0.90 15.55 2.11
CA SER A 52 0.45 16.11 2.15
C SER A 52 1.35 15.63 1.01
N GLY A 53 0.90 14.67 0.18
CA GLY A 53 1.61 14.21 -1.01
C GLY A 53 1.82 12.70 -1.09
N VAL A 54 2.78 12.29 -1.94
CA VAL A 54 3.05 10.89 -2.27
C VAL A 54 4.34 10.42 -1.58
N ARG A 55 4.30 9.20 -1.01
CA ARG A 55 5.44 8.56 -0.37
C ARG A 55 5.62 7.12 -0.87
N GLU A 56 6.86 6.79 -1.23
CA GLU A 56 7.27 5.41 -1.52
C GLU A 56 7.52 4.62 -0.23
N ILE A 57 7.10 3.36 -0.22
CA ILE A 57 7.33 2.43 0.89
C ILE A 57 8.50 1.53 0.53
N THR A 58 9.69 1.84 1.05
CA THR A 58 10.96 1.18 0.72
C THR A 58 11.09 -0.28 1.20
N GLY A 59 10.04 -0.87 1.77
CA GLY A 59 10.03 -2.23 2.31
C GLY A 59 9.55 -3.31 1.33
N ASP A 60 9.04 -2.91 0.16
CA ASP A 60 8.62 -3.83 -0.89
C ASP A 60 9.68 -3.84 -2.00
N THR A 61 10.66 -4.74 -1.88
CA THR A 61 11.73 -4.92 -2.89
C THR A 61 11.25 -5.81 -4.05
N ALA A 62 9.94 -5.97 -4.25
CA ALA A 62 9.44 -6.43 -5.53
C ALA A 62 9.50 -5.24 -6.49
N ALA A 63 10.59 -5.17 -7.25
CA ALA A 63 10.88 -4.17 -8.27
C ALA A 63 9.67 -3.92 -9.18
N HIS A 64 8.86 -2.90 -8.88
CA HIS A 64 7.93 -2.35 -9.84
C HIS A 64 8.57 -1.07 -10.39
N PRO A 65 8.88 -1.00 -11.69
CA PRO A 65 9.41 0.22 -12.29
C PRO A 65 8.41 1.34 -12.02
N ARG A 66 8.93 2.55 -11.74
CA ARG A 66 8.09 3.73 -11.53
C ARG A 66 7.08 3.80 -12.68
N PRO A 67 5.81 4.16 -12.45
CA PRO A 67 4.98 4.60 -13.55
C PRO A 67 5.67 5.82 -14.15
N GLU A 68 6.42 5.62 -15.24
CA GLU A 68 6.94 6.72 -16.04
C GLU A 68 5.73 7.58 -16.39
N GLY A 69 5.82 8.86 -16.03
CA GLY A 69 4.69 9.77 -15.97
C GLY A 69 3.76 9.60 -17.17
N ASP A 70 2.48 9.40 -16.87
CA ASP A 70 1.39 9.54 -17.83
C ASP A 70 1.62 10.87 -18.59
N PRO A 71 2.01 10.82 -19.87
CA PRO A 71 2.19 12.01 -20.67
C PRO A 71 0.80 12.38 -21.22
N SER A 72 -0.04 12.95 -20.36
CA SER A 72 -1.25 13.66 -20.75
C SER A 72 -1.09 15.15 -20.46
#